data_AF-A0A7L1ZJ36-F1
#
_entry.id   AF-A0A7L1ZJ36-F1
#
_cell.length_a   1.000
_cell.length_b   1.000
_cell.length_c   1.000
_cell.angle_alpha   90.00
_cell.angle_beta   90.00
_cell.angle_gamma   90.00
#
_symmetry.space_group_name_H-M   'P 1'
#
loop_
_entity.id
_entity.type
_entity.pdbx_description
1 polymer ?
#
loop_
_entity_poly.entity_id
_entity_poly.type
_entity_poly.pdbx_seq_one_letter_code
_entity_poly.pdbx_strand_id
1 'polypeptide(L)'
;ESCEGVVCGPDKVCKMKHGRPQCACAPDCSSLPRKLQVCGSDGYTYRDECDLLTAKCRDHPDLEVMYQGKCKSRCSRAPTPLHPFPILSLSCLHSLLYKEGSLDHALCGNNNVTYPSACHLRRATCHRGRSIGVRHYGSCSAAAKFSAETDSVEENYV
;
A
#
# COMPACT_ATOMS: atom_id res chain seq x y z
N GLU A 1 42.86 -17.67 2.98
CA GLU A 1 41.64 -17.77 2.15
C GLU A 1 41.41 -16.41 1.50
N SER A 2 41.29 -16.35 0.18
CA SER A 2 41.09 -15.11 -0.58
C SER A 2 40.00 -15.31 -1.65
N CYS A 3 39.63 -14.25 -2.36
CA CYS A 3 38.73 -14.34 -3.51
C CYS A 3 39.41 -14.77 -4.81
N GLU A 4 40.71 -15.07 -4.78
CA GLU A 4 41.46 -15.47 -5.95
C GLU A 4 41.01 -16.85 -6.44
N GLY A 5 40.67 -16.97 -7.73
CA GLY A 5 40.13 -18.19 -8.32
C GLY A 5 38.67 -18.52 -7.97
N VAL A 6 37.98 -17.68 -7.19
CA VAL A 6 36.57 -17.90 -6.84
C VAL A 6 35.66 -17.42 -7.98
N VAL A 7 34.96 -18.36 -8.61
CA VAL A 7 33.95 -18.07 -9.64
C VAL A 7 32.58 -17.99 -8.98
N CYS A 8 31.99 -16.80 -8.98
CA CYS A 8 30.60 -16.61 -8.55
C CYS A 8 29.65 -16.73 -9.76
N GLY A 9 28.40 -17.10 -9.50
CA GLY A 9 27.34 -17.11 -10.52
C GLY A 9 27.00 -15.71 -11.06
N PRO A 10 26.02 -15.61 -11.98
CA PRO A 10 25.62 -14.33 -12.57
C PRO A 10 25.24 -13.31 -11.49
N ASP A 11 25.55 -12.04 -11.73
CA ASP A 11 25.28 -10.90 -10.85
C ASP A 11 25.81 -11.08 -9.41
N LYS A 12 26.88 -11.86 -9.24
CA LYS A 12 27.54 -12.07 -7.95
C LYS A 12 29.04 -11.82 -8.07
N VAL A 13 29.60 -11.23 -7.03
CA VAL A 13 31.05 -10.98 -6.91
C VAL A 13 31.57 -11.56 -5.61
N CYS A 14 32.80 -12.06 -5.63
CA CYS A 14 33.43 -12.53 -4.41
C CYS A 14 33.83 -11.33 -3.53
N LYS A 15 33.46 -11.38 -2.25
CA LYS A 15 33.89 -10.42 -1.22
C LYS A 15 34.36 -11.16 0.02
N MET A 16 35.41 -10.65 0.65
CA MET A 16 35.86 -11.15 1.95
C MET A 16 34.91 -10.67 3.05
N LYS A 17 34.20 -11.58 3.71
CA LYS A 17 33.35 -11.30 4.88
C LYS A 17 33.79 -12.15 6.06
N HIS A 18 34.02 -11.51 7.21
CA HIS A 18 34.48 -12.18 8.43
C HIS A 18 35.70 -13.10 8.21
N GLY A 19 36.65 -12.67 7.37
CA GLY A 19 37.86 -13.43 7.05
C GLY A 19 37.68 -14.57 6.04
N ARG A 20 36.48 -14.78 5.47
CA ARG A 20 36.20 -15.84 4.48
C ARG A 20 35.68 -15.28 3.14
N PRO A 21 36.04 -15.88 2.00
CA PRO A 21 35.50 -15.50 0.70
C PRO A 21 34.03 -15.90 0.59
N GLN A 22 33.17 -14.95 0.21
CA GLN A 22 31.74 -15.17 0.01
C GLN A 22 31.27 -14.50 -1.28
N CYS A 23 30.51 -15.24 -2.10
CA CYS A 23 29.81 -14.65 -3.24
C CYS A 23 28.62 -13.82 -2.75
N ALA A 24 28.64 -12.53 -3.07
CA ALA A 24 27.58 -11.58 -2.73
C ALA A 24 26.95 -11.01 -4.01
N CYS A 25 25.63 -10.85 -3.99
CA CYS A 25 24.90 -10.20 -5.08
C CYS A 25 25.41 -8.78 -5.34
N ALA A 26 25.66 -8.50 -6.60
CA ALA A 26 26.11 -7.23 -7.16
C ALA A 26 25.56 -7.10 -8.59
N PRO A 27 24.24 -6.85 -8.73
CA PRO A 27 23.66 -6.54 -10.04
C PRO A 27 24.26 -5.25 -10.61
N ASP A 28 24.26 -5.12 -11.93
CA ASP A 28 24.64 -3.86 -12.57
C ASP A 28 23.56 -2.80 -12.35
N CYS A 29 23.95 -1.71 -11.70
CA CYS A 29 23.07 -0.59 -11.36
C CYS A 29 23.57 0.74 -11.93
N SER A 30 24.51 0.71 -12.88
CA SER A 30 25.19 1.91 -13.39
C SER A 30 24.24 2.86 -14.12
N SER A 31 23.22 2.31 -14.79
CA SER A 31 22.18 3.06 -15.51
C SER A 31 20.96 3.40 -14.67
N LEU A 32 20.87 2.89 -13.44
CA LEU A 32 19.67 3.03 -12.62
C LEU A 32 19.70 4.29 -11.75
N PRO A 33 18.59 5.03 -11.66
CA PRO A 33 18.51 6.19 -10.79
C PRO A 33 18.58 5.76 -9.32
N ARG A 34 19.49 6.36 -8.56
CA ARG A 34 19.65 6.07 -7.13
C ARG A 34 18.67 6.88 -6.28
N LYS A 35 18.30 6.33 -5.11
CA LYS A 35 17.40 6.97 -4.12
C LYS A 35 15.96 7.23 -4.62
N LEU A 36 15.58 6.70 -5.78
CA LEU A 36 14.20 6.69 -6.23
C LEU A 36 13.54 5.40 -5.75
N GLN A 37 12.76 5.50 -4.68
CA GLN A 37 12.07 4.35 -4.09
C GLN A 37 11.21 3.64 -5.13
N VAL A 38 11.06 2.33 -4.98
CA VAL A 38 10.17 1.49 -5.79
C VAL A 38 9.34 0.57 -4.90
N CYS A 39 8.17 0.17 -5.38
CA CYS A 39 7.35 -0.84 -4.73
C CYS A 39 7.52 -2.17 -5.46
N GLY A 40 7.96 -3.20 -4.74
CA GLY A 40 8.13 -4.55 -5.28
C GLY A 40 6.80 -5.29 -5.44
N SER A 41 6.80 -6.33 -6.27
CA SER A 41 5.69 -7.27 -6.45
C SER A 41 5.31 -8.03 -5.17
N ASP A 42 6.23 -8.08 -4.22
CA ASP A 42 6.04 -8.63 -2.86
C ASP A 42 5.36 -7.63 -1.88
N GLY A 43 5.11 -6.40 -2.34
CA GLY A 43 4.48 -5.34 -1.56
C GLY A 43 5.43 -4.63 -0.59
N TYR A 44 6.74 -4.85 -0.70
CA TYR A 44 7.76 -4.14 0.09
C TYR A 44 8.31 -2.93 -0.67
N THR A 45 8.60 -1.87 0.09
CA THR A 45 9.25 -0.68 -0.46
C THR A 45 10.75 -0.87 -0.46
N TYR A 46 11.36 -0.75 -1.63
CA TYR A 46 12.81 -0.78 -1.79
C TYR A 46 13.33 0.65 -1.91
N ARG A 47 14.56 0.85 -1.44
CA ARG A 47 15.18 2.18 -1.41
C ARG A 47 15.37 2.76 -2.80
N ASP A 48 15.69 1.87 -3.74
CA ASP A 48 15.74 2.10 -5.17
C ASP A 48 15.66 0.76 -5.93
N GLU A 49 15.64 0.84 -7.25
CA GLU A 49 15.57 -0.35 -8.12
C GLU A 49 16.79 -1.26 -7.98
N CYS A 50 17.97 -0.71 -7.67
CA CYS A 50 19.17 -1.50 -7.41
C CYS A 50 19.06 -2.36 -6.14
N ASP A 51 18.46 -1.80 -5.08
CA ASP A 51 18.15 -2.51 -3.85
C ASP A 51 17.16 -3.67 -4.10
N LEU A 52 16.15 -3.44 -4.96
CA LEU A 52 15.22 -4.49 -5.40
C LEU A 52 15.93 -5.60 -6.17
N LEU A 53 16.77 -5.27 -7.16
CA LEU A 53 17.55 -6.26 -7.92
C LEU A 53 18.52 -7.04 -7.03
N THR A 54 19.08 -6.39 -6.01
CA THR A 54 19.93 -7.07 -5.03
C THR A 54 19.13 -8.08 -4.20
N ALA A 55 17.89 -7.75 -3.81
CA ALA A 55 16.99 -8.69 -3.15
C ALA A 55 16.56 -9.84 -4.08
N LYS A 56 16.30 -9.53 -5.36
CA LYS A 56 15.98 -10.49 -6.41
C LYS A 56 17.06 -11.56 -6.55
N CYS A 57 18.32 -11.15 -6.65
CA CYS A 57 19.48 -12.03 -6.79
C CYS A 57 19.73 -12.94 -5.57
N ARG A 58 19.31 -12.50 -4.37
CA ARG A 58 19.54 -13.25 -3.13
C ARG A 58 18.62 -14.47 -3.05
N ASP A 59 17.32 -14.22 -2.90
CA ASP A 59 16.35 -15.27 -2.53
C ASP A 59 14.97 -15.07 -3.18
N HIS A 60 14.82 -14.09 -4.09
CA HIS A 60 13.51 -13.72 -4.66
C HIS A 60 13.56 -13.61 -6.20
N PRO A 61 13.74 -14.73 -6.94
CA PRO A 61 13.95 -14.69 -8.39
C PRO A 61 12.78 -14.09 -9.19
N ASP A 62 11.56 -14.12 -8.65
CA ASP A 62 10.35 -13.57 -9.27
C ASP A 62 10.03 -12.12 -8.83
N LEU A 63 10.94 -11.49 -8.07
CA LEU A 63 10.75 -10.12 -7.61
C LEU A 63 10.88 -9.13 -8.77
N GLU A 64 9.90 -8.24 -8.88
CA GLU A 64 9.81 -7.23 -9.92
C GLU A 64 9.35 -5.90 -9.34
N VAL A 65 9.70 -4.80 -10.03
CA VAL A 65 9.12 -3.49 -9.72
C VAL A 65 7.66 -3.49 -10.15
N MET A 66 6.75 -3.33 -9.20
CA MET A 66 5.32 -3.16 -9.49
C MET A 66 5.01 -1.71 -9.88
N TYR A 67 5.56 -0.72 -9.17
CA TYR A 67 5.48 0.70 -9.54
C TYR A 67 6.57 1.55 -8.88
N GLN A 68 6.82 2.73 -9.45
CA GLN A 68 7.72 3.75 -8.92
C GLN A 68 7.15 4.41 -7.65
N GLY A 69 8.02 4.70 -6.69
CA GLY A 69 7.70 5.27 -5.37
C GLY A 69 7.49 4.23 -4.27
N LYS A 70 7.28 4.70 -3.04
CA LYS A 70 7.03 3.83 -1.88
C LYS A 70 5.75 3.01 -2.05
N CYS A 71 5.75 1.78 -1.54
CA CYS A 71 4.52 1.03 -1.38
C CYS A 71 3.55 1.78 -0.48
N LYS A 72 2.30 1.82 -0.90
CA LYS A 72 1.21 2.36 -0.09
C LYS A 72 0.81 1.30 0.95
N SER A 73 0.74 1.69 2.22
CA SER A 73 0.35 0.80 3.31
C SER A 73 -1.09 0.29 3.15
N ARG A 74 -1.28 -0.97 3.59
CA ARG A 74 -2.34 -1.91 3.20
C ARG A 74 -3.78 -1.39 3.24
N CYS A 75 -4.49 -1.63 2.13
CA CYS A 75 -5.79 -2.33 2.16
C CYS A 75 -5.59 -3.64 1.37
N SER A 76 -5.39 -4.75 2.06
CA SER A 76 -5.07 -6.05 1.46
C SER A 76 -6.28 -6.67 0.74
N ARG A 77 -6.20 -6.80 -0.59
CA ARG A 77 -6.10 -8.08 -1.31
C ARG A 77 -5.97 -7.79 -2.81
N ALA A 78 -4.81 -8.12 -3.36
CA ALA A 78 -4.60 -8.22 -4.80
C ALA A 78 -5.48 -9.34 -5.37
N PRO A 79 -5.95 -9.27 -6.63
CA PRO A 79 -6.21 -10.46 -7.40
C PRO A 79 -4.89 -10.90 -8.04
N THR A 80 -4.49 -12.11 -7.63
CA THR A 80 -3.69 -13.07 -8.39
C THR A 80 -3.98 -13.05 -9.90
N PRO A 81 -3.00 -13.35 -10.77
CA PRO A 81 -3.31 -13.70 -12.14
C PRO A 81 -4.05 -15.05 -12.16
N LEU A 82 -5.15 -15.09 -12.90
CA LEU A 82 -5.94 -16.28 -13.26
C LEU A 82 -6.78 -16.91 -12.14
N HIS A 83 -8.08 -16.56 -12.07
CA HIS A 83 -9.18 -17.54 -12.02
C HIS A 83 -10.51 -16.86 -12.43
N PRO A 84 -11.37 -17.55 -13.19
CA PRO A 84 -12.60 -17.00 -13.75
C PRO A 84 -13.74 -17.16 -12.74
N PHE A 85 -14.09 -16.09 -12.01
CA PHE A 85 -15.38 -16.03 -11.33
C PHE A 85 -16.16 -14.78 -11.75
N PRO A 86 -17.46 -14.93 -12.00
CA PRO A 86 -18.25 -13.94 -12.70
C PRO A 86 -18.67 -12.80 -11.76
N ILE A 87 -18.93 -11.64 -12.35
CA ILE A 87 -19.63 -10.48 -11.76
C ILE A 87 -19.06 -9.88 -10.48
N LEU A 88 -17.87 -9.27 -10.58
CA LEU A 88 -17.59 -8.08 -9.79
C LEU A 88 -17.63 -6.87 -10.73
N SER A 89 -18.67 -6.04 -10.58
CA SER A 89 -18.86 -4.81 -11.34
C SER A 89 -17.56 -4.02 -11.46
N LEU A 90 -17.24 -3.51 -12.66
CA LEU A 90 -16.09 -2.66 -12.95
C LEU A 90 -15.92 -1.48 -11.96
N SER A 91 -16.96 -1.14 -11.20
CA SER A 91 -16.93 -0.15 -10.10
C SER A 91 -16.03 -0.55 -8.91
N CYS A 92 -15.80 -1.84 -8.67
CA CYS A 92 -14.87 -2.32 -7.66
C CYS A 92 -13.42 -2.13 -8.09
N LEU A 93 -13.13 -2.30 -9.38
CA LEU A 93 -11.78 -2.08 -9.93
C LEU A 93 -11.39 -0.61 -9.87
N HIS A 94 -12.33 0.30 -10.17
CA HIS A 94 -12.11 1.73 -10.15
C HIS A 94 -11.94 2.32 -8.73
N SER A 95 -12.59 1.71 -7.72
CA SER A 95 -12.42 2.07 -6.31
C SER A 95 -11.05 1.65 -5.74
N LEU A 96 -10.34 0.76 -6.42
CA LEU A 96 -8.99 0.29 -6.06
C LEU A 96 -7.89 1.05 -6.82
N LEU A 97 -8.26 1.94 -7.74
CA LEU A 97 -7.33 2.74 -8.55
C LEU A 97 -7.25 4.22 -8.12
N TYR A 98 -8.11 4.68 -7.22
CA TYR A 98 -8.13 6.09 -6.82
C TYR A 98 -7.06 6.41 -5.77
N LYS A 99 -6.14 7.32 -6.13
CA LYS A 99 -5.07 7.87 -5.30
C LYS A 99 -5.47 9.27 -4.84
N GLU A 100 -5.48 9.52 -3.54
CA GLU A 100 -5.39 10.85 -2.88
C GLU A 100 -4.77 10.54 -1.50
N GLY A 101 -3.74 11.22 -1.00
CA GLY A 101 -3.61 12.67 -1.00
C GLY A 101 -4.33 13.21 0.23
N SER A 102 -3.61 13.29 1.36
CA SER A 102 -3.94 14.04 2.59
C SER A 102 -5.41 14.10 3.09
N LEU A 103 -5.62 13.63 4.33
CA LEU A 103 -6.73 14.00 5.21
C LEU A 103 -8.08 13.29 4.96
N ASP A 104 -8.06 11.96 4.81
CA ASP A 104 -9.28 11.17 4.94
C ASP A 104 -9.73 11.14 6.41
N HIS A 105 -10.69 11.98 6.78
CA HIS A 105 -11.34 11.92 8.08
C HIS A 105 -12.17 10.64 8.22
N ALA A 106 -12.29 10.14 9.46
CA ALA A 106 -13.19 9.03 9.77
C ALA A 106 -14.62 9.36 9.31
N LEU A 107 -15.40 8.34 8.93
CA LEU A 107 -16.76 8.47 8.41
C LEU A 107 -17.67 7.47 9.10
N CYS A 108 -18.91 7.84 9.40
CA CYS A 108 -19.93 6.89 9.81
C CYS A 108 -20.71 6.44 8.58
N GLY A 109 -20.75 5.13 8.31
CA GLY A 109 -21.60 4.57 7.25
C GLY A 109 -23.05 4.39 7.70
N ASN A 110 -23.97 4.25 6.75
CA ASN A 110 -25.39 4.00 7.08
C ASN A 110 -25.62 2.68 7.81
N ASN A 111 -24.65 1.75 7.74
CA ASN A 111 -24.66 0.52 8.51
C ASN A 111 -24.16 0.67 9.96
N ASN A 112 -24.07 1.90 10.48
CA ASN A 112 -23.64 2.20 11.84
C ASN A 112 -22.20 1.79 12.16
N VAL A 113 -21.36 1.66 11.14
CA VAL A 113 -19.93 1.33 11.27
C VAL A 113 -19.11 2.56 10.96
N THR A 114 -18.17 2.89 11.84
CA THR A 114 -17.16 3.92 11.59
C THR A 114 -16.08 3.34 10.68
N TYR A 115 -15.83 4.01 9.56
CA TYR A 115 -14.74 3.72 8.65
C TYR A 115 -13.63 4.75 8.88
N PRO A 116 -12.37 4.31 9.01
CA PRO A 116 -11.26 5.22 9.24
C PRO A 116 -10.95 6.10 8.02
N SER A 117 -11.48 5.77 6.84
CA SER A 117 -11.43 6.63 5.64
C SER A 117 -12.50 6.28 4.62
N ALA A 118 -12.68 7.15 3.61
CA ALA A 118 -13.52 6.89 2.45
C ALA A 118 -13.10 5.62 1.69
N CYS A 119 -11.79 5.31 1.64
CA CYS A 119 -11.29 4.10 1.02
C CYS A 119 -11.81 2.83 1.73
N HIS A 120 -11.81 2.81 3.06
CA HIS A 120 -12.34 1.68 3.83
C HIS A 120 -13.85 1.48 3.61
N LEU A 121 -14.62 2.57 3.49
CA LEU A 121 -16.05 2.50 3.15
C LEU A 121 -16.29 1.95 1.75
N ARG A 122 -15.51 2.41 0.75
CA ARG A 122 -15.61 1.95 -0.65
C ARG A 122 -15.28 0.46 -0.79
N ARG A 123 -14.22 0.00 -0.11
CA ARG A 123 -13.86 -1.42 -0.06
C ARG A 123 -14.95 -2.27 0.58
N ALA A 124 -15.50 -1.84 1.72
CA ALA A 124 -16.59 -2.54 2.39
C ALA A 124 -17.85 -2.59 1.52
N THR A 125 -18.15 -1.51 0.81
CA THR A 125 -19.26 -1.43 -0.16
C THR A 125 -19.07 -2.42 -1.31
N CYS A 126 -17.85 -2.53 -1.84
CA CYS A 126 -17.51 -3.48 -2.88
C CYS A 126 -17.70 -4.94 -2.42
N HIS A 127 -17.15 -5.32 -1.27
CA HIS A 127 -17.31 -6.68 -0.74
C HIS A 127 -18.76 -7.02 -0.38
N ARG A 128 -19.57 -6.02 -0.02
CA ARG A 128 -21.00 -6.20 0.26
C ARG A 128 -21.82 -6.43 -1.02
N GLY A 129 -21.34 -5.99 -2.19
CA GLY A 129 -22.11 -5.98 -3.43
C GLY A 129 -23.29 -4.98 -3.45
N ARG A 130 -23.43 -4.14 -2.42
CA ARG A 130 -24.48 -3.11 -2.30
C ARG A 130 -23.93 -1.87 -1.60
N SER A 131 -24.35 -0.70 -2.08
CA SER A 131 -24.01 0.62 -1.53
C SER A 131 -24.28 0.71 -0.02
N ILE A 132 -23.23 0.99 0.77
CA ILE A 132 -23.35 1.29 2.20
C ILE A 132 -23.77 2.75 2.39
N GLY A 133 -23.13 3.68 1.69
CA GLY A 133 -23.36 5.13 1.81
C GLY A 133 -22.83 5.74 3.12
N VAL A 134 -22.48 7.03 3.06
CA VAL A 134 -22.05 7.82 4.22
C VAL A 134 -23.29 8.35 4.93
N ARG A 135 -23.35 8.20 6.26
CA ARG A 135 -24.34 8.84 7.12
C ARG A 135 -23.87 10.23 7.53
N HIS A 136 -22.66 10.34 8.08
CA HIS A 136 -22.01 11.61 8.42
C HIS A 136 -20.49 11.45 8.51
N TYR A 137 -19.76 12.57 8.49
CA TYR A 137 -18.32 12.60 8.75
C TYR A 137 -18.04 12.48 10.27
N GLY A 138 -16.93 11.85 10.63
CA GLY A 138 -16.57 11.47 12.00
C GLY A 138 -17.03 10.06 12.39
N SER A 139 -16.78 9.68 13.65
CA SER A 139 -17.18 8.38 14.20
C SER A 139 -18.70 8.32 14.42
N CYS A 140 -19.34 7.17 14.19
CA CYS A 140 -20.77 6.96 14.49
C CYS A 140 -21.14 7.27 15.95
N SER A 141 -20.18 7.16 16.87
CA SER A 141 -20.35 7.53 18.28
C SER A 141 -20.27 9.05 18.56
N ALA A 142 -19.71 9.84 17.64
CA ALA A 142 -19.57 11.29 17.79
C ALA A 142 -20.88 12.04 17.48
N ALA A 143 -21.84 11.40 16.81
CA ALA A 143 -23.17 11.99 16.53
C ALA A 143 -23.98 12.28 17.81
N ALA A 144 -23.62 11.67 18.94
CA ALA A 144 -24.26 11.94 20.22
C ALA A 144 -23.90 13.31 20.86
N LYS A 145 -23.08 14.13 20.19
CA LYS A 145 -22.67 15.46 20.71
C LYS A 145 -22.97 16.65 19.79
N PHE A 146 -23.74 16.46 18.72
CA PHE A 146 -24.15 17.56 17.81
C PHE A 146 -25.68 17.64 17.60
N SER A 147 -26.45 17.24 18.59
CA SER A 147 -27.91 17.35 18.59
C SER A 147 -28.45 17.68 19.99
N ALA A 148 -27.87 18.71 20.62
CA ALA A 148 -28.36 19.24 21.89
C ALA A 148 -28.13 20.76 22.01
N GLU A 149 -28.34 21.54 20.95
CA GLU A 149 -28.53 22.98 21.05
C GLU A 149 -29.57 23.44 20.01
N THR A 150 -30.83 23.09 20.26
CA THR A 150 -32.00 23.89 19.84
C THR A 150 -33.08 23.64 20.89
N ASP A 151 -33.22 24.56 21.84
CA ASP A 151 -34.41 25.42 21.96
C ASP A 151 -34.36 26.25 23.26
N SER A 152 -34.99 27.42 23.23
CA SER A 152 -35.34 28.35 24.34
C SER A 152 -34.19 29.21 24.92
N VAL A 153 -34.23 30.55 24.99
CA VAL A 153 -35.31 31.56 24.98
C VAL A 153 -34.73 32.91 24.48
N GLU A 154 -35.59 33.74 23.87
CA GLU A 154 -35.39 35.18 23.62
C GLU A 154 -34.78 35.96 24.79
N GLU A 155 -33.92 36.95 24.52
CA GLU A 155 -34.06 38.30 25.09
C GLU A 155 -33.25 39.37 24.33
N ASN A 156 -33.99 40.32 23.75
CA ASN A 156 -33.72 41.72 23.40
C ASN A 156 -32.29 42.31 23.45
N TYR A 157 -31.94 43.07 22.40
CA TYR A 157 -31.82 44.53 22.53
C TYR A 157 -32.08 45.22 21.18
N VAL A 158 -32.86 46.30 21.24
CA VAL A 158 -33.12 47.29 20.17
C VAL A 158 -31.82 47.97 19.73
#